data_AF-A0A7X3MWQ8-F1
#
_entry.id   AF-A0A7X3MWQ8-F1
#
_cell.length_a   1.000
_cell.length_b   1.000
_cell.length_c   1.000
_cell.angle_alpha   90.00
_cell.angle_beta   90.00
_cell.angle_gamma   90.00
#
_symmetry.space_group_name_H-M   'P 1'
#
loop_
_entity.id
_entity.type
_entity.pdbx_description
1 polymer ?
#
loop_
_entity_poly.entity_id
_entity_poly.type
_entity_poly.pdbx_seq_one_letter_code
_entity_poly.pdbx_strand_id
1 'polypeptide(L)'
;MAKSNHGSAVSAFVHAQQEARVEGGPRGIGPFVSEFARNKTQPEPEPDFTDGVITVVKDEEGGVTLSFATFAEALAYSDDGDTLQVGAGVYNEVIDLDESVTILGEEGAILDGSGFVTEIDTTSTIELFDGFSGGSISGLTVKAVQDGNAVVTITGEAVTDVTLEGNTFDAGDNTTGPLVYLNPDADSFVFESNVFAGTALTGSPLLGIEANNVQVLNNTFGEVAGTYPKVEIFPGSDGLTSDVELAGNIGLGDGSVLYGLYV
;
A
#
# COMPACT_ATOMS: atom_id res chain seq x y z
N MET A 1 24.88 -16.46 -15.74
CA MET A 1 23.85 -17.47 -16.07
C MET A 1 24.04 -18.73 -15.22
N ALA A 2 23.49 -18.74 -14.01
CA ALA A 2 23.11 -20.01 -13.39
C ALA A 2 21.70 -20.31 -13.92
N LYS A 3 21.51 -21.42 -14.63
CA LYS A 3 20.15 -21.88 -14.98
C LYS A 3 19.41 -22.12 -13.67
N SER A 4 18.18 -21.62 -13.51
CA SER A 4 17.34 -22.04 -12.37
C SER A 4 17.34 -23.57 -12.39
N ASN A 5 17.88 -24.15 -11.32
CA ASN A 5 17.95 -25.61 -11.23
C ASN A 5 16.54 -26.05 -10.88
N HIS A 6 15.74 -26.33 -11.90
CA HIS A 6 14.39 -26.88 -11.77
C HIS A 6 14.37 -28.08 -10.81
N GLY A 7 15.46 -28.84 -10.71
CA GLY A 7 15.63 -29.90 -9.73
C GLY A 7 15.66 -29.43 -8.27
N SER A 8 16.18 -28.23 -7.97
CA SER A 8 16.22 -27.69 -6.60
C SER A 8 14.83 -27.29 -6.09
N ALA A 9 14.01 -26.65 -6.93
CA ALA A 9 12.65 -26.26 -6.55
C ALA A 9 11.73 -27.47 -6.42
N VAL A 10 11.87 -28.47 -7.31
CA VAL A 10 11.15 -29.75 -7.16
C VAL A 10 11.55 -30.42 -5.84
N SER A 11 12.82 -30.36 -5.46
CA SER A 11 13.30 -30.90 -4.17
C SER A 11 12.70 -30.15 -2.98
N ALA A 12 12.67 -28.81 -3.01
CA ALA A 12 12.09 -27.99 -1.94
C ALA A 12 10.58 -28.24 -1.78
N PHE A 13 9.84 -28.28 -2.90
CA PHE A 13 8.42 -28.62 -2.90
C PHE A 13 8.15 -30.03 -2.34
N VAL A 14 8.95 -31.02 -2.72
CA VAL A 14 8.86 -32.38 -2.19
C VAL A 14 9.06 -32.40 -0.67
N HIS A 15 10.03 -31.64 -0.15
CA HIS A 15 10.27 -31.54 1.29
C HIS A 15 9.09 -30.89 2.02
N ALA A 16 8.61 -29.74 1.56
CA ALA A 16 7.46 -29.05 2.15
C ALA A 16 6.20 -29.95 2.19
N GLN A 17 5.93 -30.71 1.12
CA GLN A 17 4.80 -31.65 1.07
C GLN A 17 4.99 -32.87 1.98
N GLN A 18 6.23 -33.27 2.28
CA GLN A 18 6.52 -34.32 3.26
C GLN A 18 6.34 -33.82 4.69
N GLU A 19 6.74 -32.59 4.97
CA GLU A 19 6.62 -31.94 6.29
C GLU A 19 5.17 -31.61 6.64
N ALA A 20 4.39 -31.13 5.67
CA ALA A 20 2.96 -30.84 5.84
C ALA A 20 2.07 -32.10 5.99
N ARG A 21 2.66 -33.29 5.97
CA ARG A 21 1.91 -34.55 5.94
C ARG A 21 1.37 -34.93 7.32
N VAL A 22 0.05 -34.89 7.47
CA VAL A 22 -0.64 -35.33 8.69
C VAL A 22 -0.61 -36.86 8.83
N GLU A 23 -0.39 -37.35 10.05
CA GLU A 23 -0.40 -38.77 10.37
C GLU A 23 -1.75 -39.41 10.02
N GLY A 24 -1.74 -40.47 9.21
CA GLY A 24 -2.94 -41.13 8.69
C GLY A 24 -3.37 -40.73 7.27
N GLY A 25 -2.71 -39.75 6.65
CA GLY A 25 -2.99 -39.35 5.26
C GLY A 25 -2.57 -40.37 4.19
N PRO A 26 -3.13 -40.29 2.97
CA PRO A 26 -2.85 -41.21 1.86
C PRO A 26 -1.36 -41.35 1.57
N ARG A 27 -0.93 -42.57 1.22
CA ARG A 27 0.48 -42.93 0.94
C ARG A 27 0.88 -42.55 -0.48
N GLY A 28 1.14 -41.26 -0.71
CA GLY A 28 1.82 -40.80 -1.92
C GLY A 28 1.63 -39.32 -2.21
N ILE A 29 2.73 -38.57 -2.32
CA ILE A 29 2.76 -37.19 -2.84
C ILE A 29 2.95 -37.14 -4.37
N GLY A 30 3.03 -38.31 -5.02
CA GLY A 30 3.37 -38.46 -6.43
C GLY A 30 2.50 -37.66 -7.42
N PRO A 31 1.18 -37.55 -7.23
CA PRO A 31 0.33 -36.68 -8.06
C PRO A 31 0.70 -35.20 -7.94
N PHE A 32 0.86 -34.68 -6.71
CA PHE A 32 1.22 -33.28 -6.46
C PHE A 32 2.61 -32.92 -7.00
N VAL A 33 3.58 -33.82 -6.82
CA VAL A 33 4.94 -33.63 -7.34
C VAL A 33 4.97 -33.69 -8.88
N SER A 34 4.15 -34.57 -9.48
CA SER A 34 4.02 -34.64 -10.95
C SER A 34 3.32 -33.43 -11.54
N GLU A 35 2.37 -32.84 -10.81
CA GLU A 35 1.66 -31.61 -11.21
C GLU A 35 2.59 -30.39 -11.09
N PHE A 36 3.31 -30.25 -9.97
CA PHE A 36 4.33 -29.21 -9.76
C PHE A 36 5.46 -29.29 -10.80
N ALA A 37 5.97 -30.49 -11.09
CA ALA A 37 7.01 -30.68 -12.12
C ALA A 37 6.51 -30.41 -13.56
N ARG A 38 5.20 -30.42 -13.79
CA ARG A 38 4.59 -30.08 -15.09
C ARG A 38 4.24 -28.61 -15.20
N ASN A 39 3.96 -27.94 -14.09
CA ASN A 39 3.69 -26.52 -14.06
C ASN A 39 5.03 -25.76 -14.17
N LYS A 40 5.29 -25.18 -15.34
CA LYS A 40 6.55 -24.45 -15.60
C LYS A 40 6.61 -23.10 -14.88
N THR A 41 5.46 -22.60 -14.43
CA THR A 41 5.36 -21.51 -13.46
C THR A 41 5.73 -22.07 -12.10
N GLN A 42 7.01 -21.98 -11.77
CA GLN A 42 7.43 -22.09 -10.38
C GLN A 42 6.70 -20.97 -9.61
N PRO A 43 6.21 -21.22 -8.39
CA PRO A 43 5.88 -20.11 -7.51
C PRO A 43 7.11 -19.22 -7.46
N GLU A 44 6.92 -17.93 -7.71
CA GLU A 44 8.01 -16.99 -7.54
C GLU A 44 8.56 -17.16 -6.12
N PRO A 45 9.89 -17.19 -5.96
CA PRO A 45 10.46 -17.27 -4.62
C PRO A 45 9.85 -16.15 -3.78
N GLU A 46 9.46 -16.48 -2.55
CA GLU A 46 9.00 -15.45 -1.63
C GLU A 46 10.08 -14.35 -1.54
N PRO A 47 9.68 -13.08 -1.51
CA PRO A 47 10.62 -11.99 -1.35
C PRO A 47 11.47 -12.21 -0.10
N ASP A 48 12.78 -12.09 -0.24
CA ASP A 48 13.73 -12.20 0.87
C ASP A 48 13.93 -10.81 1.48
N PHE A 49 13.06 -10.46 2.42
CA PHE A 49 13.17 -9.20 3.14
C PHE A 49 14.35 -9.25 4.11
N THR A 50 15.07 -8.14 4.20
CA THR A 50 16.09 -7.94 5.22
C THR A 50 15.64 -6.80 6.13
N ASP A 51 15.51 -7.08 7.43
CA ASP A 51 15.10 -6.10 8.43
C ASP A 51 15.91 -4.80 8.32
N GLY A 52 15.21 -3.67 8.39
CA GLY A 52 15.78 -2.33 8.44
C GLY A 52 16.45 -1.87 7.15
N VAL A 53 16.22 -2.55 6.02
CA VAL A 53 16.68 -2.10 4.70
C VAL A 53 15.55 -2.14 3.68
N ILE A 54 15.73 -1.39 2.60
CA ILE A 54 14.84 -1.36 1.45
C ILE A 54 15.62 -1.90 0.27
N THR A 55 15.15 -2.99 -0.33
CA THR A 55 15.78 -3.59 -1.50
C THR A 55 15.00 -3.19 -2.75
N VAL A 56 15.65 -2.44 -3.63
CA VAL A 56 15.10 -2.16 -4.97
C VAL A 56 15.36 -3.37 -5.85
N VAL A 57 14.30 -3.92 -6.43
CA VAL A 57 14.31 -4.99 -7.43
C VAL A 57 13.97 -4.37 -8.77
N LYS A 58 14.95 -4.36 -9.68
CA LYS A 58 14.76 -3.83 -11.03
C LYS A 58 13.82 -4.71 -11.87
N ASP A 59 12.87 -4.10 -12.58
CA ASP A 59 11.94 -4.80 -13.50
C ASP A 59 12.67 -5.35 -14.76
N GLU A 60 13.83 -4.80 -15.11
CA GLU A 60 14.60 -5.28 -16.26
C GLU A 60 15.15 -6.71 -16.08
N GLU A 61 15.18 -7.49 -17.18
CA GLU A 61 15.64 -8.89 -17.25
C GLU A 61 17.04 -9.09 -16.62
N GLY A 62 17.07 -9.38 -15.32
CA GLY A 62 18.30 -9.50 -14.56
C GLY A 62 18.13 -9.40 -13.05
N GLY A 63 17.05 -8.79 -12.56
CA GLY A 63 16.71 -8.73 -11.13
C GLY A 63 17.86 -8.19 -10.29
N VAL A 64 18.51 -7.11 -10.77
CA VAL A 64 19.56 -6.45 -9.98
C VAL A 64 18.89 -5.93 -8.72
N THR A 65 19.39 -6.40 -7.58
CA THR A 65 18.96 -5.94 -6.28
C THR A 65 20.03 -5.10 -5.64
N LEU A 66 19.64 -3.93 -5.15
CA LEU A 66 20.48 -3.09 -4.30
C LEU A 66 19.69 -2.68 -3.08
N SER A 67 20.33 -2.77 -1.91
CA SER A 67 19.69 -2.46 -0.63
C SER A 67 20.16 -1.12 -0.10
N PHE A 68 19.22 -0.36 0.45
CA PHE A 68 19.38 0.99 0.95
C PHE A 68 18.86 1.08 2.39
N ALA A 69 19.35 2.06 3.14
CA ALA A 69 18.89 2.29 4.50
C ALA A 69 17.65 3.19 4.57
N THR A 70 17.36 3.91 3.48
CA THR A 70 16.35 4.98 3.42
C THR A 70 15.50 4.88 2.17
N PHE A 71 14.25 5.33 2.25
CA PHE A 71 13.38 5.44 1.07
C PHE A 71 13.95 6.44 0.07
N ALA A 72 14.49 7.57 0.54
CA ALA A 72 15.07 8.58 -0.34
C ALA A 72 16.19 8.01 -1.25
N GLU A 73 17.08 7.17 -0.70
CA GLU A 73 18.14 6.53 -1.49
C GLU A 73 17.59 5.44 -2.43
N ALA A 74 16.59 4.67 -1.98
CA ALA A 74 15.96 3.64 -2.78
C ALA A 74 15.22 4.23 -3.99
N LEU A 75 14.38 5.24 -3.75
CA LEU A 75 13.63 5.95 -4.79
C LEU A 75 14.57 6.64 -5.78
N ALA A 76 15.60 7.35 -5.30
CA ALA A 76 16.59 7.97 -6.19
C ALA A 76 17.38 6.97 -7.08
N TYR A 77 17.34 5.68 -6.74
CA TYR A 77 17.92 4.61 -7.54
C TYR A 77 16.89 3.90 -8.43
N SER A 78 15.61 4.01 -8.13
CA SER A 78 14.52 3.35 -8.84
C SER A 78 14.24 3.99 -10.20
N ASP A 79 13.57 3.22 -11.04
CA ASP A 79 12.95 3.65 -12.28
C ASP A 79 11.48 3.18 -12.27
N ASP A 80 10.66 3.71 -13.18
CA ASP A 80 9.27 3.25 -13.36
C ASP A 80 9.19 1.73 -13.53
N GLY A 81 8.27 1.10 -12.79
CA GLY A 81 8.02 -0.34 -12.78
C GLY A 81 8.83 -1.12 -11.73
N ASP A 82 9.83 -0.50 -11.09
CA ASP A 82 10.63 -1.17 -10.08
C ASP A 82 9.83 -1.51 -8.82
N THR A 83 10.31 -2.52 -8.08
CA THR A 83 9.74 -2.93 -6.80
C THR A 83 10.67 -2.59 -5.64
N LEU A 84 10.19 -1.85 -4.65
CA LEU A 84 10.85 -1.62 -3.37
C LEU A 84 10.33 -2.64 -2.35
N GLN A 85 11.17 -3.61 -1.99
CA GLN A 85 10.91 -4.55 -0.90
C GLN A 85 11.41 -3.95 0.41
N VAL A 86 10.49 -3.59 1.30
CA VAL A 86 10.78 -2.89 2.55
C VAL A 86 10.74 -3.91 3.70
N GLY A 87 11.89 -4.21 4.28
CA GLY A 87 11.96 -5.12 5.43
C GLY A 87 11.37 -4.51 6.70
N ALA A 88 11.13 -5.36 7.70
CA ALA A 88 10.64 -4.89 9.00
C ALA A 88 11.58 -3.84 9.62
N GLY A 89 11.05 -2.69 10.04
CA GLY A 89 11.87 -1.57 10.51
C GLY A 89 11.09 -0.26 10.63
N VAL A 90 11.71 0.74 11.27
CA VAL A 90 11.15 2.10 11.36
C VAL A 90 11.98 3.05 10.50
N TYR A 91 11.35 3.60 9.47
CA TYR A 91 11.92 4.53 8.50
C TYR A 91 11.37 5.92 8.81
N ASN A 92 12.20 6.78 9.40
CA ASN A 92 11.80 8.11 9.84
C ASN A 92 11.95 9.11 8.69
N GLU A 93 11.03 9.05 7.73
CA GLU A 93 11.09 9.79 6.47
C GLU A 93 9.70 10.28 6.06
N VAL A 94 9.69 11.27 5.18
CA VAL A 94 8.55 11.64 4.33
C VAL A 94 8.99 11.38 2.89
N ILE A 95 8.10 10.87 2.06
CA ILE A 95 8.46 10.44 0.70
C ILE A 95 7.57 11.11 -0.34
N ASP A 96 8.24 11.49 -1.42
CA ASP A 96 7.63 12.02 -2.63
C ASP A 96 7.77 10.93 -3.70
N LEU A 97 6.66 10.54 -4.30
CA LEU A 97 6.63 9.54 -5.36
C LEU A 97 6.29 10.21 -6.69
N ASP A 98 7.31 10.38 -7.53
CA ASP A 98 7.25 10.88 -8.91
C ASP A 98 7.47 9.77 -9.95
N GLU A 99 7.86 8.58 -9.51
CA GLU A 99 8.08 7.38 -10.31
C GLU A 99 7.05 6.30 -9.97
N SER A 100 6.58 5.57 -10.97
CA SER A 100 5.54 4.55 -10.84
C SER A 100 6.12 3.24 -10.30
N VAL A 101 6.39 3.19 -9.00
CA VAL A 101 6.99 2.04 -8.31
C VAL A 101 5.96 1.17 -7.59
N THR A 102 6.33 -0.09 -7.32
CA THR A 102 5.62 -0.97 -6.39
C THR A 102 6.35 -1.01 -5.06
N ILE A 103 5.70 -0.63 -3.97
CA ILE A 103 6.24 -0.71 -2.61
C ILE A 103 5.58 -1.87 -1.89
N LEU A 104 6.39 -2.84 -1.47
CA LEU A 104 5.97 -4.03 -0.75
C LEU A 104 6.62 -4.06 0.64
N GLY A 105 5.82 -3.80 1.67
CA GLY A 105 6.21 -3.86 3.07
C GLY A 105 6.08 -5.25 3.66
N GLU A 106 7.11 -5.66 4.40
CA GLU A 106 7.03 -6.78 5.35
C GLU A 106 6.24 -6.36 6.60
N GLU A 107 5.65 -7.34 7.30
CA GLU A 107 5.04 -7.11 8.61
C GLU A 107 6.03 -6.42 9.55
N GLY A 108 5.67 -5.23 10.04
CA GLY A 108 6.51 -4.41 10.91
C GLY A 108 7.34 -3.35 10.18
N ALA A 109 7.21 -3.21 8.86
CA ALA A 109 7.69 -2.05 8.11
C ALA A 109 6.84 -0.81 8.42
N ILE A 110 7.47 0.22 8.98
CA ILE A 110 6.81 1.46 9.44
C ILE A 110 7.49 2.66 8.78
N LEU A 111 6.74 3.40 7.96
CA LEU A 111 7.12 4.74 7.51
C LEU A 111 6.58 5.76 8.52
N ASP A 112 7.48 6.38 9.29
CA ASP A 112 7.15 7.24 10.43
C ASP A 112 7.41 8.72 10.13
N GLY A 113 6.35 9.45 9.77
CA GLY A 113 6.41 10.89 9.54
C GLY A 113 6.37 11.73 10.83
N SER A 114 6.13 11.15 12.00
CA SER A 114 5.82 11.91 13.23
C SER A 114 6.97 12.78 13.76
N GLY A 115 8.20 12.54 13.31
CA GLY A 115 9.37 13.36 13.64
C GLY A 115 9.50 14.65 12.83
N PHE A 116 8.65 14.83 11.81
CA PHE A 116 8.64 16.01 10.95
C PHE A 116 7.53 16.97 11.41
N VAL A 117 7.82 18.27 11.36
CA VAL A 117 6.87 19.35 11.69
C VAL A 117 6.72 20.21 10.45
N THR A 118 5.49 20.56 10.10
CA THR A 118 5.21 21.39 8.93
C THR A 118 5.43 22.87 9.25
N GLU A 119 6.28 23.55 8.49
CA GLU A 119 6.38 25.02 8.51
C GLU A 119 5.52 25.60 7.40
N ILE A 120 4.19 25.42 7.49
CA ILE A 120 3.20 25.97 6.54
C ILE A 120 3.26 25.26 5.17
N ASP A 121 2.09 24.80 4.73
CA ASP A 121 1.81 24.08 3.47
C ASP A 121 2.12 22.57 3.46
N THR A 122 1.03 21.81 3.28
CA THR A 122 0.92 20.44 2.74
C THR A 122 2.13 19.53 2.87
N THR A 123 2.49 19.11 4.09
CA THR A 123 3.35 17.92 4.24
C THR A 123 2.48 16.74 4.62
N SER A 124 2.52 15.71 3.77
CA SER A 124 2.01 14.37 4.08
C SER A 124 3.19 13.44 4.29
N THR A 125 2.95 12.26 4.85
CA THR A 125 4.01 11.24 4.96
C THR A 125 4.35 10.65 3.59
N ILE A 126 3.33 10.48 2.74
CA ILE A 126 3.47 10.09 1.34
C ILE A 126 2.77 11.13 0.47
N GLU A 127 3.47 11.63 -0.54
CA GLU A 127 2.92 12.51 -1.56
C GLU A 127 3.06 11.88 -2.95
N LEU A 128 1.95 11.76 -3.68
CA LEU A 128 1.94 11.30 -5.08
C LEU A 128 1.92 12.50 -6.03
N PHE A 129 2.93 12.62 -6.88
CA PHE A 129 3.11 13.74 -7.81
C PHE A 129 2.51 13.49 -9.20
N ASP A 130 2.45 14.56 -10.00
CA ASP A 130 1.91 14.57 -11.36
C ASP A 130 2.58 13.51 -12.25
N GLY A 131 1.75 12.72 -12.93
CA GLY A 131 2.19 11.64 -13.82
C GLY A 131 2.40 10.27 -13.16
N PHE A 132 2.22 10.14 -11.84
CA PHE A 132 2.27 8.83 -11.17
C PHE A 132 1.15 7.91 -11.68
N SER A 133 1.50 6.76 -12.28
CA SER A 133 0.54 5.89 -12.96
C SER A 133 0.88 4.41 -12.80
N GLY A 134 -0.02 3.62 -12.20
CA GLY A 134 0.17 2.16 -12.11
C GLY A 134 1.04 1.67 -10.96
N GLY A 135 1.39 2.55 -10.01
CA GLY A 135 2.12 2.18 -8.81
C GLY A 135 1.23 1.52 -7.74
N SER A 136 1.86 0.82 -6.80
CA SER A 136 1.15 0.21 -5.68
C SER A 136 1.92 0.32 -4.38
N ILE A 137 1.20 0.40 -3.26
CA ILE A 137 1.79 0.43 -1.92
C ILE A 137 1.07 -0.61 -1.08
N SER A 138 1.82 -1.52 -0.49
CA SER A 138 1.25 -2.61 0.29
C SER A 138 2.04 -2.95 1.54
N GLY A 139 1.34 -3.45 2.57
CA GLY A 139 1.95 -4.01 3.77
C GLY A 139 2.65 -3.00 4.69
N LEU A 140 2.52 -1.69 4.47
CA LEU A 140 3.15 -0.67 5.30
C LEU A 140 2.25 -0.21 6.44
N THR A 141 2.85 0.11 7.58
CA THR A 141 2.27 1.07 8.52
C THR A 141 2.80 2.47 8.20
N VAL A 142 1.91 3.42 7.93
CA VAL A 142 2.26 4.80 7.61
C VAL A 142 1.70 5.70 8.70
N LYS A 143 2.58 6.45 9.36
CA LYS A 143 2.20 7.41 10.41
C LYS A 143 2.32 8.83 9.91
N ALA A 144 1.32 9.62 10.23
CA ALA A 144 1.25 11.02 9.83
C ALA A 144 2.42 11.86 10.33
N VAL A 145 2.71 12.92 9.56
CA VAL A 145 3.51 14.06 9.98
C VAL A 145 2.81 14.81 11.12
N GLN A 146 3.58 15.28 12.10
CA GLN A 146 3.01 16.07 13.20
C GLN A 146 2.43 17.38 12.65
N ASP A 147 1.17 17.66 13.00
CA ASP A 147 0.40 18.79 12.48
C ASP A 147 0.31 18.78 10.93
N GLY A 148 0.41 17.59 10.33
CA GLY A 148 0.28 17.37 8.90
C GLY A 148 -1.17 17.45 8.39
N ASN A 149 -1.29 17.66 7.09
CA ASN A 149 -2.60 17.73 6.41
C ASN A 149 -3.13 16.34 6.03
N ALA A 150 -2.28 15.35 5.84
CA ALA A 150 -2.72 13.96 5.67
C ALA A 150 -1.58 12.98 5.96
N VAL A 151 -1.91 11.69 6.00
CA VAL A 151 -0.90 10.62 5.92
C VAL A 151 -0.48 10.44 4.46
N VAL A 152 -1.45 10.38 3.54
CA VAL A 152 -1.24 10.29 2.10
C VAL A 152 -2.02 11.39 1.39
N THR A 153 -1.33 12.19 0.57
CA THR A 153 -1.97 13.19 -0.30
C THR A 153 -1.57 12.97 -1.75
N ILE A 154 -2.51 13.28 -2.64
CA ILE A 154 -2.26 13.40 -4.07
C ILE A 154 -2.27 14.88 -4.42
N THR A 155 -1.13 15.37 -4.92
CA THR A 155 -0.97 16.76 -5.35
C THR A 155 -0.78 16.90 -6.85
N GLY A 156 -0.48 15.79 -7.54
CA GLY A 156 -0.38 15.73 -8.99
C GLY A 156 -1.70 15.87 -9.75
N GLU A 157 -1.65 16.49 -10.93
CA GLU A 157 -2.66 16.27 -11.96
C GLU A 157 -2.49 14.83 -12.51
N ALA A 158 -3.56 14.18 -12.96
CA ALA A 158 -3.49 12.90 -13.68
C ALA A 158 -2.81 11.70 -12.95
N VAL A 159 -2.94 11.58 -11.63
CA VAL A 159 -2.53 10.36 -10.92
C VAL A 159 -3.56 9.25 -11.16
N THR A 160 -3.12 8.10 -11.68
CA THR A 160 -4.03 7.02 -12.11
C THR A 160 -3.56 5.61 -11.78
N ASP A 161 -4.48 4.65 -11.74
CA ASP A 161 -4.20 3.22 -11.61
C ASP A 161 -3.40 2.86 -10.35
N VAL A 162 -3.73 3.49 -9.22
CA VAL A 162 -3.00 3.30 -7.96
C VAL A 162 -3.72 2.31 -7.05
N THR A 163 -2.97 1.36 -6.51
CA THR A 163 -3.48 0.40 -5.52
C THR A 163 -2.81 0.59 -4.16
N LEU A 164 -3.60 0.81 -3.12
CA LEU A 164 -3.17 0.77 -1.72
C LEU A 164 -3.79 -0.47 -1.07
N GLU A 165 -2.98 -1.47 -0.73
CA GLU A 165 -3.45 -2.76 -0.22
C GLU A 165 -2.81 -3.15 1.13
N GLY A 166 -3.64 -3.53 2.12
CA GLY A 166 -3.12 -4.13 3.35
C GLY A 166 -2.27 -3.18 4.20
N ASN A 167 -2.42 -1.86 4.02
CA ASN A 167 -1.68 -0.86 4.77
C ASN A 167 -2.41 -0.49 6.06
N THR A 168 -1.68 0.08 7.02
CA THR A 168 -2.25 0.77 8.19
C THR A 168 -1.91 2.26 8.11
N PHE A 169 -2.92 3.11 8.00
CA PHE A 169 -2.78 4.56 8.06
C PHE A 169 -3.11 5.04 9.47
N ASP A 170 -2.13 5.65 10.13
CA ASP A 170 -2.24 6.11 11.51
C ASP A 170 -2.08 7.64 11.57
N ALA A 171 -3.08 8.32 12.12
CA ALA A 171 -3.07 9.78 12.26
C ALA A 171 -1.99 10.30 13.23
N GLY A 172 -1.33 9.42 13.99
CA GLY A 172 -0.37 9.84 15.00
C GLY A 172 -0.99 10.79 16.02
N ASP A 173 -0.22 11.77 16.49
CA ASP A 173 -0.72 12.83 17.36
C ASP A 173 -0.98 14.11 16.53
N ASN A 174 -2.25 14.51 16.40
CA ASN A 174 -2.70 15.81 15.83
C ASN A 174 -2.63 15.98 14.30
N THR A 175 -3.01 14.99 13.50
CA THR A 175 -3.31 15.24 12.07
C THR A 175 -4.59 16.10 11.94
N THR A 176 -4.51 17.16 11.15
CA THR A 176 -5.63 18.11 10.97
C THR A 176 -6.51 17.82 9.76
N GLY A 177 -5.97 17.23 8.71
CA GLY A 177 -6.74 16.80 7.54
C GLY A 177 -7.04 15.30 7.53
N PRO A 178 -7.54 14.73 6.43
CA PRO A 178 -7.89 13.30 6.38
C PRO A 178 -6.64 12.40 6.42
N LEU A 179 -6.78 11.11 6.75
CA LEU A 179 -5.62 10.20 6.64
C LEU A 179 -5.19 10.06 5.19
N VAL A 180 -6.16 9.86 4.30
CA VAL A 180 -5.90 9.81 2.86
C VAL A 180 -6.84 10.77 2.16
N TYR A 181 -6.28 11.59 1.28
CA TYR A 181 -7.00 12.52 0.43
C TYR A 181 -6.72 12.25 -1.05
N LEU A 182 -7.78 12.05 -1.84
CA LEU A 182 -7.72 12.01 -3.30
C LEU A 182 -8.24 13.33 -3.87
N ASN A 183 -7.48 13.94 -4.77
CA ASN A 183 -7.85 15.20 -5.43
C ASN A 183 -8.80 14.98 -6.62
N PRO A 184 -9.42 16.06 -7.17
CA PRO A 184 -10.34 16.01 -8.32
C PRO A 184 -9.85 15.30 -9.59
N ASP A 185 -8.55 15.35 -9.82
CA ASP A 185 -7.92 14.87 -11.06
C ASP A 185 -7.35 13.46 -10.94
N ALA A 186 -7.43 12.84 -9.75
CA ALA A 186 -7.10 11.44 -9.55
C ALA A 186 -8.17 10.51 -10.15
N ASP A 187 -7.73 9.36 -10.66
CA ASP A 187 -8.58 8.38 -11.32
C ASP A 187 -8.14 6.94 -11.02
N SER A 188 -9.07 5.98 -11.08
CA SER A 188 -8.80 4.53 -10.99
C SER A 188 -7.99 4.13 -9.74
N PHE A 189 -8.49 4.49 -8.56
CA PHE A 189 -7.88 4.13 -7.27
C PHE A 189 -8.51 2.89 -6.67
N VAL A 190 -7.68 2.02 -6.07
CA VAL A 190 -8.15 0.87 -5.29
C VAL A 190 -7.57 0.93 -3.88
N PHE A 191 -8.44 0.96 -2.88
CA PHE A 191 -8.11 0.74 -1.48
C PHE A 191 -8.63 -0.62 -1.06
N GLU A 192 -7.74 -1.58 -0.83
CA GLU A 192 -8.12 -2.91 -0.41
C GLU A 192 -7.51 -3.33 0.92
N SER A 193 -8.32 -3.87 1.83
CA SER A 193 -7.83 -4.49 3.07
C SER A 193 -6.97 -3.58 3.97
N ASN A 194 -7.11 -2.25 3.87
CA ASN A 194 -6.37 -1.30 4.70
C ASN A 194 -7.05 -1.08 6.06
N VAL A 195 -6.28 -0.55 7.01
CA VAL A 195 -6.74 -0.09 8.32
C VAL A 195 -6.58 1.42 8.43
N PHE A 196 -7.67 2.14 8.68
CA PHE A 196 -7.67 3.59 8.89
C PHE A 196 -7.83 3.90 10.38
N ALA A 197 -6.74 4.26 11.06
CA ALA A 197 -6.70 4.54 12.49
C ALA A 197 -6.64 6.05 12.77
N GLY A 198 -7.80 6.65 13.07
CA GLY A 198 -7.95 8.11 13.21
C GLY A 198 -8.28 8.63 14.60
N THR A 199 -7.89 7.93 15.67
CA THR A 199 -8.30 8.27 17.04
C THR A 199 -7.86 9.67 17.48
N ALA A 200 -6.86 10.25 16.83
CA ALA A 200 -6.36 11.61 17.08
C ALA A 200 -6.74 12.63 16.00
N LEU A 201 -7.48 12.23 14.95
CA LEU A 201 -7.92 13.16 13.91
C LEU A 201 -8.90 14.17 14.47
N THR A 202 -8.58 15.44 14.32
CA THR A 202 -9.50 16.53 14.67
C THR A 202 -9.88 17.27 13.40
N GLY A 203 -11.16 17.26 13.03
CA GLY A 203 -11.65 18.18 12.02
C GLY A 203 -11.87 17.62 10.62
N SER A 204 -11.62 16.32 10.38
CA SER A 204 -11.57 15.75 9.03
C SER A 204 -12.00 14.26 9.00
N PRO A 205 -12.42 13.73 7.83
CA PRO A 205 -12.73 12.31 7.66
C PRO A 205 -11.47 11.43 7.71
N LEU A 206 -11.62 10.10 7.78
CA LEU A 206 -10.47 9.19 7.59
C LEU A 206 -10.02 9.19 6.14
N LEU A 207 -10.99 9.16 5.22
CA LEU A 207 -10.77 9.09 3.79
C LEU A 207 -11.61 10.18 3.10
N GLY A 208 -10.94 11.14 2.48
CA GLY A 208 -11.55 12.16 1.62
C GLY A 208 -11.34 11.80 0.16
N ILE A 209 -12.43 11.73 -0.61
CA ILE A 209 -12.40 11.34 -2.03
C ILE A 209 -13.00 12.46 -2.86
N GLU A 210 -12.18 13.14 -3.66
CA GLU A 210 -12.64 13.98 -4.77
C GLU A 210 -12.33 13.31 -6.13
N ALA A 211 -11.95 12.04 -6.18
CA ALA A 211 -11.48 11.37 -7.40
C ALA A 211 -12.56 10.56 -8.15
N ASN A 212 -12.24 10.14 -9.38
CA ASN A 212 -13.07 9.25 -10.19
C ASN A 212 -12.65 7.77 -10.04
N ASN A 213 -13.57 6.85 -10.34
CA ASN A 213 -13.34 5.40 -10.41
C ASN A 213 -12.62 4.81 -9.19
N VAL A 214 -13.08 5.14 -7.99
CA VAL A 214 -12.48 4.71 -6.72
C VAL A 214 -13.17 3.47 -6.16
N GLN A 215 -12.40 2.44 -5.85
CA GLN A 215 -12.89 1.25 -5.15
C GLN A 215 -12.34 1.22 -3.73
N VAL A 216 -13.22 1.07 -2.74
CA VAL A 216 -12.89 0.95 -1.32
C VAL A 216 -13.43 -0.38 -0.83
N LEU A 217 -12.56 -1.38 -0.78
CA LEU A 217 -12.89 -2.79 -0.61
C LEU A 217 -12.28 -3.37 0.68
N ASN A 218 -13.11 -4.01 1.50
CA ASN A 218 -12.65 -4.82 2.65
C ASN A 218 -11.78 -4.06 3.67
N ASN A 219 -11.88 -2.73 3.74
CA ASN A 219 -11.09 -1.92 4.66
C ASN A 219 -11.70 -1.89 6.06
N THR A 220 -10.89 -1.61 7.07
CA THR A 220 -11.33 -1.38 8.46
C THR A 220 -11.18 0.09 8.83
N PHE A 221 -12.28 0.75 9.14
CA PHE A 221 -12.30 2.14 9.57
C PHE A 221 -12.44 2.23 11.09
N GLY A 222 -11.39 2.70 11.74
CA GLY A 222 -11.35 2.99 13.17
C GLY A 222 -12.27 4.13 13.59
N GLU A 223 -12.18 4.51 14.85
CA GLU A 223 -12.91 5.68 15.36
C GLU A 223 -12.20 6.97 14.97
N VAL A 224 -12.98 7.99 14.65
CA VAL A 224 -12.52 9.39 14.48
C VAL A 224 -12.83 10.17 15.74
N ALA A 225 -11.97 11.11 16.12
CA ALA A 225 -12.32 12.00 17.20
C ALA A 225 -13.39 13.00 16.72
N GLY A 226 -14.55 13.01 17.38
CA GLY A 226 -15.62 13.98 17.12
C GLY A 226 -16.75 13.46 16.26
N THR A 227 -17.29 14.32 15.39
CA THR A 227 -18.53 14.09 14.63
C THR A 227 -18.33 14.01 13.11
N TYR A 228 -17.08 13.88 12.66
CA TYR A 228 -16.77 13.81 11.24
C TYR A 228 -17.16 12.45 10.67
N PRO A 229 -17.58 12.38 9.39
CA PRO A 229 -17.81 11.11 8.73
C PRO A 229 -16.48 10.34 8.62
N LYS A 230 -16.54 9.01 8.53
CA LYS A 230 -15.34 8.19 8.29
C LYS A 230 -14.86 8.34 6.85
N VAL A 231 -15.79 8.44 5.91
CA VAL A 231 -15.53 8.66 4.49
C VAL A 231 -16.34 9.87 4.01
N GLU A 232 -15.69 10.78 3.31
CA GLU A 232 -16.35 11.90 2.64
C GLU A 232 -16.08 11.82 1.15
N ILE A 233 -17.14 11.86 0.34
CA ILE A 233 -17.09 11.72 -1.11
C ILE A 233 -17.62 13.01 -1.72
N PHE A 234 -16.77 13.69 -2.49
CA PHE A 234 -17.12 14.85 -3.28
C PHE A 234 -17.25 14.46 -4.76
N PRO A 235 -17.97 15.25 -5.57
CA PRO A 235 -18.00 15.03 -7.01
C PRO A 235 -16.58 15.11 -7.59
N GLY A 236 -16.21 14.15 -8.44
CA GLY A 236 -14.91 14.20 -9.11
C GLY A 236 -14.84 15.24 -10.22
N SER A 237 -13.76 15.22 -11.00
CA SER A 237 -13.61 16.11 -12.16
C SER A 237 -14.72 15.96 -13.21
N ASP A 238 -15.41 14.82 -13.26
CA ASP A 238 -16.59 14.61 -14.10
C ASP A 238 -17.91 15.12 -13.48
N GLY A 239 -17.86 15.59 -12.23
CA GLY A 239 -18.99 16.10 -11.46
C GLY A 239 -19.90 15.01 -10.88
N LEU A 240 -19.47 13.75 -10.87
CA LEU A 240 -20.22 12.62 -10.37
C LEU A 240 -19.59 12.05 -9.09
N THR A 241 -20.44 11.44 -8.26
CA THR A 241 -20.02 10.66 -7.07
C THR A 241 -20.37 9.18 -7.23
N SER A 242 -20.93 8.79 -8.38
CA SER A 242 -21.34 7.41 -8.67
C SER A 242 -20.15 6.48 -8.88
N ASP A 243 -18.98 7.05 -9.05
CA ASP A 243 -17.76 6.37 -9.45
C ASP A 243 -16.97 5.88 -8.24
N VAL A 244 -17.59 5.90 -7.05
CA VAL A 244 -17.05 5.34 -5.81
C VAL A 244 -17.80 4.08 -5.40
N GLU A 245 -17.10 2.95 -5.41
CA GLU A 245 -17.60 1.68 -4.90
C GLU A 245 -17.15 1.45 -3.45
N LEU A 246 -18.10 1.20 -2.54
CA LEU A 246 -17.82 0.82 -1.15
C LEU A 246 -18.34 -0.60 -0.91
N ALA A 247 -17.46 -1.58 -0.70
CA ALA A 247 -17.87 -2.96 -0.47
C ALA A 247 -17.04 -3.65 0.63
N GLY A 248 -17.69 -4.47 1.46
CA GLY A 248 -17.00 -5.30 2.47
C GLY A 248 -16.33 -4.54 3.62
N ASN A 249 -16.45 -3.21 3.68
CA ASN A 249 -15.78 -2.40 4.69
C ASN A 249 -16.37 -2.60 6.10
N ILE A 250 -15.50 -2.63 7.10
CA ILE A 250 -15.83 -2.73 8.52
C ILE A 250 -15.72 -1.34 9.14
N GLY A 251 -16.65 -1.03 10.05
CA GLY A 251 -16.64 0.23 10.81
C GLY A 251 -17.40 1.37 10.13
N LEU A 252 -17.95 1.18 8.92
CA LEU A 252 -18.87 2.13 8.28
C LEU A 252 -20.32 1.83 8.72
N GLY A 253 -20.87 2.67 9.60
CA GLY A 253 -22.28 2.65 10.01
C GLY A 253 -23.09 3.80 9.40
N ASP A 254 -24.32 3.97 9.89
CA ASP A 254 -25.18 5.10 9.49
C ASP A 254 -24.47 6.44 9.72
N GLY A 255 -24.41 7.28 8.70
CA GLY A 255 -23.73 8.59 8.76
C GLY A 255 -22.19 8.53 8.71
N SER A 256 -21.59 7.34 8.57
CA SER A 256 -20.13 7.21 8.38
C SER A 256 -19.67 7.62 6.99
N VAL A 257 -20.59 7.69 6.02
CA VAL A 257 -20.32 8.17 4.66
C VAL A 257 -21.13 9.43 4.43
N LEU A 258 -20.46 10.50 4.02
CA LEU A 258 -21.08 11.75 3.61
C LEU A 258 -20.80 12.01 2.13
N TYR A 259 -21.84 12.38 1.40
CA TYR A 259 -21.71 12.87 0.02
C TYR A 259 -21.73 14.40 0.06
N GLY A 260 -20.58 15.00 -0.18
CA GLY A 260 -20.41 16.44 -0.28
C GLY A 260 -21.15 17.00 -1.50
N LEU A 261 -21.67 18.22 -1.37
CA LEU A 261 -22.14 19.02 -2.49
C LEU A 261 -21.20 20.21 -2.59
N TYR A 262 -20.62 20.48 -3.78
CA TYR A 262 -19.93 21.75 -4.02
C TYR A 262 -20.93 22.89 -3.74
N VAL A 263 -20.57 23.79 -2.82
CA VAL A 263 -21.35 25.00 -2.50
C VAL A 263 -20.91 26.15 -3.40
#